data_AF-A0A1F9SHC8-F1
#
_entry.id   AF-A0A1F9SHC8-F1
#
_cell.length_a   1.000
_cell.length_b   1.000
_cell.length_c   1.000
_cell.angle_alpha   90.00
_cell.angle_beta   90.00
_cell.angle_gamma   90.00
#
_symmetry.space_group_name_H-M   'P 1'
#
loop_
_entity.id
_entity.type
_entity.pdbx_description
1 polymer ?
#
loop_
_entity_poly.entity_id
_entity_poly.type
_entity_poly.pdbx_seq_one_letter_code
_entity_poly.pdbx_strand_id
1 'polypeptide(L)'
;MAKALLLLLSLLLPSSLPAFELPAITSGVLPPVQVPAPPSPWRVGLPETKAAASYAAYAVNGAEVIVPHIGCGNALLAVLRAGESQEALAAKLRSAFGSPSSARLAAVQPKAKAELELAAANPGAQVVSLNALLPANVAALFNREPNFGGPNCFNAAFTAAGLMEPGKLRHVGNPEADQLLSMYFKKVPSSSLKPGDVLVLNGGDHGVYYLGGGLIFHKKSFLKQHLYRIARLEKAYYPEPLEWKPGPFDGSSPFNDADEIDKTEAWRPSGATYGFGAATPEETARVDTILFLTENIERQAPRWALAKELGYFTERLLENLVSDWGALGKSSNPVLKAYYHRLESLRDQANQSIEVELLSSPHAQSNAYNILKAVWLPRNAYSREIVGRLLKIYGKDQGAAEKTLNAIDAKFEGSPLDQVKAAGN
;
A
#
# COMPACT_ATOMS: atom_id res chain seq x y z
N MET A 1 7.96 60.08 25.60
CA MET A 1 7.13 60.17 26.82
C MET A 1 6.47 58.82 27.07
N ALA A 2 6.00 58.53 28.28
CA ALA A 2 5.70 57.16 28.75
C ALA A 2 4.24 56.96 29.21
N LYS A 3 3.86 55.68 29.39
CA LYS A 3 2.58 55.18 29.98
C LYS A 3 1.36 55.36 29.04
N ALA A 4 0.27 54.57 29.02
CA ALA A 4 -0.19 53.35 29.74
C ALA A 4 -1.17 52.56 28.80
N LEU A 5 -1.82 51.42 29.08
CA LEU A 5 -1.89 50.45 30.20
C LEU A 5 -2.36 49.06 29.67
N LEU A 6 -2.60 48.08 30.57
CA LEU A 6 -3.33 46.81 30.38
C LEU A 6 -4.84 47.05 30.00
N LEU A 7 -5.59 46.16 29.34
CA LEU A 7 -6.10 44.84 29.82
C LEU A 7 -6.81 44.02 28.70
N LEU A 8 -6.59 42.68 28.69
CA LEU A 8 -7.51 41.54 28.44
C LEU A 8 -8.56 41.44 27.28
N LEU A 9 -8.70 40.19 26.81
CA LEU A 9 -9.87 39.48 26.23
C LEU A 9 -10.21 39.54 24.71
N SER A 10 -9.87 38.41 24.05
CA SER A 10 -10.67 37.61 23.09
C SER A 10 -11.04 38.09 21.67
N LEU A 11 -10.84 37.15 20.72
CA LEU A 11 -11.70 36.81 19.57
C LEU A 11 -11.91 37.84 18.43
N LEU A 12 -11.32 37.59 17.24
CA LEU A 12 -12.01 37.00 16.07
C LEU A 12 -11.16 36.95 14.77
N LEU A 13 -11.35 35.87 14.01
CA LEU A 13 -11.08 35.74 12.56
C LEU A 13 -12.14 36.56 11.78
N PRO A 14 -11.85 37.05 10.56
CA PRO A 14 -12.03 36.28 9.31
C PRO A 14 -10.88 36.57 8.28
N SER A 15 -10.82 36.08 7.03
CA SER A 15 -11.81 35.50 6.10
C SER A 15 -11.07 34.60 5.08
N SER A 16 -11.48 33.35 4.82
CA SER A 16 -12.42 32.91 3.76
C SER A 16 -11.86 32.79 2.33
N LEU A 17 -11.65 31.55 1.87
CA LEU A 17 -11.86 31.10 0.48
C LEU A 17 -12.51 29.70 0.52
N PRO A 18 -13.30 29.30 -0.51
CA PRO A 18 -14.55 28.57 -0.26
C PRO A 18 -14.40 27.06 -0.05
N ALA A 19 -15.36 26.52 0.71
CA ALA A 19 -15.64 25.09 0.80
C ALA A 19 -16.84 24.73 -0.10
N PHE A 20 -16.78 23.57 -0.75
CA PHE A 20 -17.89 22.82 -1.36
C PHE A 20 -18.86 23.55 -2.31
N GLU A 21 -18.78 23.19 -3.60
CA GLU A 21 -19.97 22.79 -4.35
C GLU A 21 -19.68 21.46 -5.08
N LEU A 22 -20.55 20.46 -4.89
CA LEU A 22 -20.62 19.28 -5.74
C LEU A 22 -21.86 19.44 -6.64
N PRO A 23 -21.76 19.25 -7.97
CA PRO A 23 -22.93 19.26 -8.82
C PRO A 23 -23.86 18.10 -8.45
N ALA A 24 -25.13 18.42 -8.20
CA ALA A 24 -26.16 17.41 -7.94
C ALA A 24 -26.45 16.62 -9.23
N ILE A 25 -26.00 15.37 -9.29
CA ILE A 25 -26.42 14.44 -10.36
C ILE A 25 -27.79 13.88 -9.99
N THR A 26 -28.84 14.45 -10.57
CA THR A 26 -30.17 13.84 -10.57
C THR A 26 -30.20 12.66 -11.56
N SER A 27 -30.52 11.47 -11.07
CA SER A 27 -30.63 10.27 -11.91
C SER A 27 -31.95 10.31 -12.70
N GLY A 28 -31.87 10.80 -13.95
CA GLY A 28 -32.95 10.68 -14.91
C GLY A 28 -33.22 9.21 -15.26
N VAL A 29 -34.46 8.75 -15.10
CA VAL A 29 -34.86 7.39 -15.46
C VAL A 29 -34.94 7.27 -16.98
N LEU A 30 -34.07 6.43 -17.56
CA LEU A 30 -34.25 5.92 -18.92
C LEU A 30 -35.07 4.61 -18.85
N PRO A 31 -36.02 4.38 -19.78
CA PRO A 31 -36.81 3.16 -19.79
C PRO A 31 -35.95 1.93 -20.16
N PRO A 32 -36.23 0.75 -19.60
CA PRO A 32 -35.42 -0.44 -19.85
C PRO A 32 -35.68 -1.00 -21.26
N VAL A 33 -34.64 -1.01 -22.10
CA VAL A 33 -34.63 -1.80 -23.34
C VAL A 33 -34.29 -3.25 -22.98
N GLN A 34 -35.27 -4.15 -23.05
CA GLN A 34 -35.03 -5.59 -22.98
C GLN A 34 -34.37 -6.08 -24.27
N VAL A 35 -33.06 -6.28 -24.24
CA VAL A 35 -32.37 -7.11 -25.24
C VAL A 35 -32.40 -8.55 -24.71
N PRO A 36 -33.01 -9.52 -25.42
CA PRO A 36 -32.99 -10.91 -24.99
C PRO A 36 -31.55 -11.45 -25.05
N ALA A 37 -31.06 -11.98 -23.93
CA ALA A 37 -29.74 -12.61 -23.90
C ALA A 37 -29.75 -13.86 -24.79
N PRO A 38 -28.75 -14.06 -25.67
CA PRO A 38 -28.61 -15.31 -26.41
C PRO A 38 -28.37 -16.46 -25.43
N PRO A 39 -28.94 -17.66 -25.67
CA PRO A 39 -28.74 -18.81 -24.78
C PRO A 39 -27.26 -19.20 -24.73
N SER A 40 -26.69 -19.21 -23.52
CA SER A 40 -25.29 -19.61 -23.33
C SER A 40 -25.11 -21.11 -23.62
N PRO A 41 -24.22 -21.51 -24.54
CA PRO A 41 -24.01 -22.92 -24.89
C PRO A 41 -23.24 -23.72 -23.82
N TRP A 42 -22.83 -23.09 -22.72
CA TRP A 42 -21.94 -23.67 -21.70
C TRP A 42 -22.65 -24.25 -20.47
N ARG A 43 -23.83 -24.86 -20.66
CA ARG A 43 -24.48 -25.71 -19.64
C ARG A 43 -24.56 -27.17 -20.07
N VAL A 44 -23.40 -27.76 -20.37
CA VAL A 44 -23.20 -29.21 -20.25
C VAL A 44 -22.75 -29.45 -18.81
N GLY A 45 -23.41 -30.38 -18.10
CA GLY A 45 -23.32 -30.50 -16.66
C GLY A 45 -21.92 -30.79 -16.13
N LEU A 46 -21.39 -29.89 -15.31
CA LEU A 46 -20.37 -30.22 -14.32
C LEU A 46 -21.07 -30.76 -13.05
N PRO A 47 -20.44 -31.68 -12.28
CA PRO A 47 -21.04 -32.20 -11.06
C PRO A 47 -21.33 -31.06 -10.06
N GLU A 48 -22.36 -31.23 -9.23
CA GLU A 48 -22.66 -30.29 -8.14
C GLU A 48 -21.59 -30.37 -7.03
N THR A 49 -20.43 -29.77 -7.29
CA THR A 49 -19.50 -29.40 -6.23
C THR A 49 -20.24 -28.45 -5.29
N LYS A 50 -20.43 -28.85 -4.03
CA LYS A 50 -20.94 -27.95 -2.98
C LYS A 50 -20.25 -26.60 -3.11
N ALA A 51 -21.03 -25.54 -3.30
CA ALA A 51 -20.49 -24.20 -3.42
C ALA A 51 -19.56 -23.93 -2.22
N ALA A 52 -18.32 -23.50 -2.49
CA ALA A 52 -17.38 -23.19 -1.43
C ALA A 52 -18.01 -22.14 -0.50
N ALA A 53 -17.91 -22.37 0.80
CA ALA A 53 -18.42 -21.46 1.82
C ALA A 53 -17.86 -20.06 1.59
N SER A 54 -18.63 -19.01 1.85
CA SER A 54 -18.15 -17.63 1.63
C SER A 54 -17.16 -17.11 2.69
N TYR A 55 -16.73 -17.97 3.62
CA TYR A 55 -15.76 -17.65 4.65
C TYR A 55 -14.92 -18.87 5.06
N ALA A 56 -13.76 -18.60 5.64
CA ALA A 56 -12.96 -19.58 6.38
C ALA A 56 -13.18 -19.40 7.90
N ALA A 57 -13.17 -20.51 8.64
CA ALA A 57 -13.29 -20.52 10.10
C ALA A 57 -11.98 -20.97 10.76
N TYR A 58 -11.50 -20.20 11.73
CA TYR A 58 -10.22 -20.42 12.42
C TYR A 58 -10.40 -20.41 13.94
N ALA A 59 -9.92 -21.46 14.61
CA ALA A 59 -9.90 -21.51 16.06
C ALA A 59 -8.77 -20.62 16.62
N VAL A 60 -9.13 -19.57 17.35
CA VAL A 60 -8.21 -18.59 17.96
C VAL A 60 -8.52 -18.50 19.46
N ASN A 61 -7.59 -18.94 20.30
CA ASN A 61 -7.72 -18.92 21.77
C ASN A 61 -9.05 -19.51 22.29
N GLY A 62 -9.50 -20.62 21.70
CA GLY A 62 -10.75 -21.29 22.06
C GLY A 62 -12.03 -20.55 21.65
N ALA A 63 -11.94 -19.62 20.70
CA ALA A 63 -13.06 -18.98 20.01
C ALA A 63 -12.97 -19.21 18.50
N GLU A 64 -14.09 -19.19 17.79
CA GLU A 64 -14.13 -19.31 16.34
C GLU A 64 -14.11 -17.92 15.69
N VAL A 65 -13.06 -17.65 14.92
CA VAL A 65 -12.85 -16.42 14.16
C VAL A 65 -13.15 -16.70 12.70
N ILE A 66 -14.08 -15.96 12.14
CA ILE A 66 -14.58 -16.11 10.78
C ILE A 66 -13.97 -15.04 9.89
N VAL A 67 -13.28 -15.47 8.83
CA VAL A 67 -12.65 -14.61 7.83
C VAL A 67 -13.41 -14.73 6.51
N PRO A 68 -14.17 -13.70 6.08
CA PRO A 68 -14.80 -13.70 4.77
C PRO A 68 -13.78 -13.87 3.64
N HIS A 69 -14.12 -14.67 2.63
CA HIS A 69 -13.37 -14.72 1.38
C HIS A 69 -13.53 -13.43 0.57
N ILE A 70 -12.79 -13.35 -0.52
CA ILE A 70 -12.76 -12.20 -1.44
C ILE A 70 -14.19 -11.83 -1.88
N GLY A 71 -14.52 -10.54 -1.85
CA GLY A 71 -15.85 -10.03 -2.21
C GLY A 71 -17.00 -10.45 -1.28
N CYS A 72 -16.74 -11.25 -0.23
CA CYS A 72 -17.78 -11.83 0.62
C CYS A 72 -18.04 -11.06 1.93
N GLY A 73 -17.22 -10.04 2.26
CA GLY A 73 -17.42 -9.16 3.43
C GLY A 73 -16.13 -8.52 3.94
N ASN A 74 -16.23 -7.32 4.56
CA ASN A 74 -15.06 -6.49 4.94
C ASN A 74 -14.85 -6.40 6.46
N ALA A 75 -15.45 -7.32 7.20
CA ALA A 75 -15.30 -7.46 8.64
C ALA A 75 -14.70 -8.82 8.98
N LEU A 76 -13.77 -8.86 9.92
CA LEU A 76 -13.46 -10.07 10.65
C LEU A 76 -14.65 -10.37 11.57
N LEU A 77 -15.17 -11.59 11.57
CA LEU A 77 -16.44 -11.93 12.20
C LEU A 77 -16.27 -12.99 13.30
N ALA A 78 -17.26 -13.09 14.17
CA ALA A 78 -17.51 -14.24 15.02
C ALA A 78 -19.02 -14.42 15.23
N VAL A 79 -19.40 -15.57 15.79
CA VAL A 79 -20.77 -15.86 16.23
C VAL A 79 -20.81 -15.79 17.75
N LEU A 80 -21.81 -15.09 18.29
CA LEU A 80 -22.15 -15.07 19.71
C LEU A 80 -23.46 -15.85 19.90
N ARG A 81 -23.38 -17.04 20.50
CA ARG A 81 -24.53 -17.93 20.69
C ARG A 81 -25.36 -17.51 21.91
N ALA A 82 -26.61 -17.96 21.96
CA ALA A 82 -27.49 -17.70 23.09
C ALA A 82 -26.85 -18.18 24.42
N GLY A 83 -26.79 -17.29 25.41
CA GLY A 83 -26.15 -17.55 26.70
C GLY A 83 -24.63 -17.30 26.76
N GLU A 84 -23.96 -17.02 25.64
CA GLU A 84 -22.56 -16.62 25.65
C GLU A 84 -22.39 -15.15 26.05
N SER A 85 -21.38 -14.86 26.87
CA SER A 85 -21.04 -13.48 27.25
C SER A 85 -20.17 -12.82 26.17
N GLN A 86 -20.68 -11.73 25.58
CA GLN A 86 -19.96 -10.90 24.62
C GLN A 86 -18.60 -10.40 25.18
N GLU A 87 -18.54 -10.06 26.47
CA GLU A 87 -17.30 -9.62 27.12
C GLU A 87 -16.33 -10.79 27.35
N ALA A 88 -16.83 -12.01 27.61
CA ALA A 88 -15.96 -13.19 27.71
C ALA A 88 -15.34 -13.55 26.35
N LEU A 89 -16.11 -13.47 25.26
CA LEU A 89 -15.59 -13.61 23.89
C LEU A 89 -14.59 -12.49 23.57
N ALA A 90 -14.92 -11.24 23.89
CA ALA A 90 -14.03 -10.09 23.71
C ALA A 90 -12.73 -10.22 24.53
N ALA A 91 -12.77 -10.76 25.76
CA ALA A 91 -11.58 -10.97 26.58
C ALA A 91 -10.62 -12.00 25.95
N LYS A 92 -11.15 -13.17 25.54
CA LYS A 92 -10.36 -14.21 24.86
C LYS A 92 -9.68 -13.66 23.60
N LEU A 93 -10.43 -12.92 22.78
CA LEU A 93 -9.93 -12.41 21.50
C LEU A 93 -9.01 -11.19 21.65
N ARG A 94 -9.27 -10.25 22.58
CA ARG A 94 -8.32 -9.17 22.92
C ARG A 94 -6.97 -9.73 23.36
N SER A 95 -6.98 -10.78 24.20
CA SER A 95 -5.75 -11.45 24.62
C SER A 95 -5.02 -12.15 23.47
N ALA A 96 -5.74 -12.65 22.46
CA ALA A 96 -5.17 -13.32 21.30
C ALA A 96 -4.57 -12.33 20.29
N PHE A 97 -5.23 -11.19 20.06
CA PHE A 97 -4.86 -10.15 19.10
C PHE A 97 -4.03 -9.00 19.70
N GLY A 98 -3.75 -9.02 21.01
CA GLY A 98 -3.02 -7.96 21.70
C GLY A 98 -3.77 -6.62 21.76
N SER A 99 -5.10 -6.63 21.57
CA SER A 99 -5.93 -5.44 21.45
C SER A 99 -6.11 -4.71 22.79
N PRO A 100 -6.36 -3.38 22.79
CA PRO A 100 -6.56 -2.63 24.03
C PRO A 100 -7.81 -3.09 24.79
N SER A 101 -7.79 -2.92 26.11
CA SER A 101 -8.90 -3.30 27.00
C SER A 101 -10.21 -2.55 26.70
N SER A 102 -10.16 -1.42 25.98
CA SER A 102 -11.31 -0.65 25.49
C SER A 102 -11.97 -1.22 24.23
N ALA A 103 -11.33 -2.15 23.51
CA ALA A 103 -11.89 -2.73 22.30
C ALA A 103 -13.14 -3.56 22.59
N ARG A 104 -14.19 -3.45 21.75
CA ARG A 104 -15.50 -4.09 21.94
C ARG A 104 -15.97 -4.73 20.64
N LEU A 105 -16.68 -5.85 20.75
CA LEU A 105 -17.34 -6.46 19.59
C LEU A 105 -18.55 -5.62 19.20
N ALA A 106 -18.81 -5.45 17.91
CA ALA A 106 -19.98 -4.71 17.42
C ALA A 106 -20.98 -5.68 16.78
N ALA A 107 -22.28 -5.54 17.07
CA ALA A 107 -23.31 -6.33 16.39
C ALA A 107 -23.33 -6.00 14.89
N VAL A 108 -23.39 -7.04 14.05
CA VAL A 108 -23.50 -6.90 12.59
C VAL A 108 -24.94 -7.12 12.18
N GLN A 109 -25.48 -6.23 11.37
CA GLN A 109 -26.68 -6.52 10.56
C GLN A 109 -26.20 -7.17 9.25
N PRO A 110 -26.45 -8.46 9.01
CA PRO A 110 -25.90 -9.16 7.84
C PRO A 110 -26.31 -8.53 6.52
N LYS A 111 -25.33 -8.19 5.69
CA LYS A 111 -25.51 -7.63 4.34
C LYS A 111 -24.57 -8.27 3.33
N ALA A 112 -23.34 -8.59 3.72
CA ALA A 112 -22.37 -9.26 2.86
C ALA A 112 -22.61 -10.78 2.81
N LYS A 113 -22.16 -11.44 1.74
CA LYS A 113 -22.45 -12.87 1.50
C LYS A 113 -22.00 -13.78 2.65
N ALA A 114 -20.82 -13.55 3.22
CA ALA A 114 -20.31 -14.31 4.36
C ALA A 114 -21.14 -14.08 5.64
N GLU A 115 -21.61 -12.86 5.87
CA GLU A 115 -22.43 -12.51 7.04
C GLU A 115 -23.80 -13.19 6.97
N LEU A 116 -24.41 -13.20 5.77
CA LEU A 116 -25.70 -13.84 5.50
C LEU A 116 -25.60 -15.37 5.64
N GLU A 117 -24.55 -15.98 5.07
CA GLU A 117 -24.29 -17.42 5.18
C GLU A 117 -24.02 -17.85 6.63
N LEU A 118 -23.21 -17.08 7.36
CA LEU A 118 -22.89 -17.34 8.77
C LEU A 118 -24.11 -17.22 9.69
N ALA A 119 -24.97 -16.22 9.45
CA ALA A 119 -26.22 -16.03 10.17
C ALA A 119 -27.23 -17.17 9.89
N ALA A 120 -27.34 -17.59 8.63
CA ALA A 120 -28.20 -18.72 8.26
C ALA A 120 -27.72 -20.05 8.87
N ALA A 121 -26.40 -20.25 8.98
CA ALA A 121 -25.81 -21.43 9.61
C ALA A 121 -25.94 -21.45 11.14
N ASN A 122 -26.23 -20.30 11.79
CA ASN A 122 -26.30 -20.17 13.25
C ASN A 122 -27.62 -19.47 13.68
N PRO A 123 -28.79 -20.10 13.46
CA PRO A 123 -30.08 -19.50 13.79
C PRO A 123 -30.19 -19.18 15.30
N GLY A 124 -30.64 -17.97 15.61
CA GLY A 124 -30.77 -17.47 16.99
C GLY A 124 -29.46 -16.98 17.64
N ALA A 125 -28.32 -17.09 16.95
CA ALA A 125 -27.07 -16.46 17.38
C ALA A 125 -26.90 -15.06 16.75
N GLN A 126 -26.08 -14.22 17.37
CA GLN A 126 -25.73 -12.89 16.85
C GLN A 126 -24.39 -12.95 16.11
N VAL A 127 -24.35 -12.46 14.87
CA VAL A 127 -23.07 -12.21 14.17
C VAL A 127 -22.47 -10.91 14.71
N VAL A 128 -21.19 -10.96 15.09
CA VAL A 128 -20.46 -9.81 15.64
C VAL A 128 -19.18 -9.54 14.85
N SER A 129 -18.83 -8.26 14.71
CA SER A 129 -17.59 -7.80 14.10
C SER A 129 -16.49 -7.72 15.14
N LEU A 130 -15.33 -8.26 14.76
CA LEU A 130 -14.08 -8.24 15.50
C LEU A 130 -13.16 -7.09 15.06
N ASN A 131 -13.55 -6.24 14.11
CA ASN A 131 -12.66 -5.21 13.53
C ASN A 131 -12.07 -4.25 14.58
N ALA A 132 -12.78 -3.96 15.66
CA ALA A 132 -12.25 -3.12 16.75
C ALA A 132 -11.13 -3.80 17.57
N LEU A 133 -10.93 -5.11 17.42
CA LEU A 133 -9.82 -5.86 18.00
C LEU A 133 -8.54 -5.81 17.14
N LEU A 134 -8.67 -5.42 15.87
CA LEU A 134 -7.55 -5.33 14.93
C LEU A 134 -6.86 -3.96 15.04
N PRO A 135 -5.58 -3.84 14.63
CA PRO A 135 -4.97 -2.54 14.40
C PRO A 135 -5.83 -1.69 13.45
N ALA A 136 -5.95 -0.39 13.71
CA ALA A 136 -6.85 0.49 12.96
C ALA A 136 -6.60 0.44 11.44
N ASN A 137 -5.32 0.40 11.03
CA ASN A 137 -4.93 0.31 9.63
C ASN A 137 -5.30 -1.05 8.99
N VAL A 138 -5.23 -2.15 9.74
CA VAL A 138 -5.71 -3.47 9.31
C VAL A 138 -7.23 -3.45 9.13
N ALA A 139 -7.96 -2.91 10.11
CA ALA A 139 -9.42 -2.77 10.04
C ALA A 139 -9.89 -1.83 8.92
N ALA A 140 -9.07 -0.85 8.54
CA ALA A 140 -9.31 0.07 7.43
C ALA A 140 -9.03 -0.55 6.05
N LEU A 141 -8.21 -1.60 5.96
CA LEU A 141 -7.74 -2.16 4.69
C LEU A 141 -8.22 -3.59 4.38
N PHE A 142 -8.57 -4.38 5.40
CA PHE A 142 -8.97 -5.79 5.23
C PHE A 142 -10.12 -5.98 4.23
N ASN A 143 -9.86 -6.84 3.23
CA ASN A 143 -10.74 -7.22 2.12
C ASN A 143 -11.28 -6.06 1.27
N ARG A 144 -10.73 -4.85 1.40
CA ARG A 144 -11.08 -3.71 0.53
C ARG A 144 -10.12 -3.67 -0.65
N GLU A 145 -10.64 -3.32 -1.83
CA GLU A 145 -9.79 -3.00 -2.98
C GLU A 145 -8.93 -1.76 -2.66
N PRO A 146 -7.59 -1.86 -2.69
CA PRO A 146 -6.75 -0.69 -2.84
C PRO A 146 -7.00 -0.11 -4.25
N ASN A 147 -6.98 1.22 -4.36
CA ASN A 147 -7.23 1.91 -5.63
C ASN A 147 -6.23 1.53 -6.75
N PHE A 148 -5.13 0.83 -6.44
CA PHE A 148 -4.14 0.33 -7.38
C PHE A 148 -3.65 -1.09 -7.06
N GLY A 149 -3.20 -1.82 -8.09
CA GLY A 149 -2.36 -3.01 -7.97
C GLY A 149 -0.90 -2.68 -7.61
N GLY A 150 -0.68 -1.78 -6.63
CA GLY A 150 0.64 -1.32 -6.23
C GLY A 150 0.65 -0.78 -4.80
N PRO A 151 0.46 -1.69 -3.84
CA PRO A 151 1.43 -1.85 -2.76
C PRO A 151 2.02 -3.26 -2.79
N ASN A 152 3.22 -3.45 -2.26
CA ASN A 152 3.81 -4.80 -2.08
C ASN A 152 3.56 -5.34 -0.65
N CYS A 153 4.04 -6.55 -0.37
CA CYS A 153 3.75 -7.23 0.89
C CYS A 153 4.38 -6.53 2.10
N PHE A 154 5.59 -5.99 1.95
CA PHE A 154 6.22 -5.15 2.97
C PHE A 154 5.44 -3.87 3.26
N ASN A 155 4.92 -3.18 2.25
CA ASN A 155 4.03 -2.04 2.48
C ASN A 155 2.78 -2.45 3.28
N ALA A 156 2.17 -3.61 3.01
CA ALA A 156 1.06 -4.13 3.81
C ALA A 156 1.44 -4.29 5.28
N ALA A 157 2.60 -4.91 5.54
CA ALA A 157 3.08 -5.18 6.90
C ALA A 157 3.44 -3.90 7.67
N PHE A 158 4.15 -2.96 7.04
CA PHE A 158 4.52 -1.69 7.67
C PHE A 158 3.33 -0.73 7.84
N THR A 159 2.35 -0.76 6.92
CA THR A 159 1.08 -0.04 7.09
C THR A 159 0.28 -0.61 8.26
N ALA A 160 0.19 -1.94 8.39
CA ALA A 160 -0.44 -2.59 9.55
C ALA A 160 0.27 -2.26 10.87
N ALA A 161 1.60 -2.16 10.86
CA ALA A 161 2.41 -1.73 12.00
C ALA A 161 2.33 -0.22 12.32
N GLY A 162 1.67 0.58 11.48
CA GLY A 162 1.52 2.04 11.68
C GLY A 162 2.74 2.87 11.27
N LEU A 163 3.72 2.29 10.56
CA LEU A 163 4.89 3.00 10.03
C LEU A 163 4.64 3.68 8.68
N MET A 164 3.51 3.36 8.03
CA MET A 164 3.11 3.94 6.74
C MET A 164 1.64 4.37 6.78
N GLU A 165 1.32 5.44 6.06
CA GLU A 165 -0.04 5.98 5.94
C GLU A 165 -0.90 5.07 5.04
N PRO A 166 -2.10 4.61 5.49
CA PRO A 166 -2.97 3.77 4.67
C PRO A 166 -3.43 4.36 3.34
N GLY A 167 -3.34 5.68 3.17
CA GLY A 167 -3.69 6.40 1.95
C GLY A 167 -2.56 6.50 0.92
N LYS A 168 -1.32 6.13 1.26
CA LYS A 168 -0.16 6.22 0.36
C LYS A 168 0.14 4.85 -0.25
N LEU A 169 0.02 4.76 -1.58
CA LEU A 169 0.15 3.51 -2.33
C LEU A 169 1.60 3.38 -2.82
N ARG A 170 2.36 2.49 -2.17
CA ARG A 170 3.82 2.53 -2.17
C ARG A 170 4.45 1.14 -2.33
N HIS A 171 5.47 1.04 -3.18
CA HIS A 171 6.40 -0.10 -3.22
C HIS A 171 7.45 0.03 -2.10
N VAL A 172 7.84 -1.08 -1.46
CA VAL A 172 8.89 -1.09 -0.44
C VAL A 172 9.88 -2.20 -0.76
N GLY A 173 10.98 -1.87 -1.43
CA GLY A 173 12.00 -2.83 -1.82
C GLY A 173 12.73 -3.42 -0.62
N ASN A 174 13.37 -4.57 -0.80
CA ASN A 174 14.04 -5.29 0.29
C ASN A 174 15.10 -4.44 1.04
N PRO A 175 15.94 -3.61 0.39
CA PRO A 175 16.88 -2.73 1.10
C PRO A 175 16.18 -1.74 2.07
N GLU A 176 15.00 -1.24 1.69
CA GLU A 176 14.21 -0.38 2.57
C GLU A 176 13.55 -1.18 3.68
N ALA A 177 12.99 -2.34 3.37
CA ALA A 177 12.39 -3.21 4.37
C ALA A 177 13.41 -3.59 5.46
N ASP A 178 14.61 -4.03 5.08
CA ASP A 178 15.70 -4.34 5.99
C ASP A 178 16.12 -3.12 6.82
N GLN A 179 16.23 -1.94 6.20
CA GLN A 179 16.56 -0.70 6.93
C GLN A 179 15.47 -0.34 7.96
N LEU A 180 14.19 -0.39 7.59
CA LEU A 180 13.07 -0.11 8.49
C LEU A 180 12.98 -1.14 9.63
N LEU A 181 13.22 -2.43 9.33
CA LEU A 181 13.30 -3.50 10.33
C LEU A 181 14.45 -3.26 11.31
N SER A 182 15.64 -2.89 10.82
CA SER A 182 16.81 -2.61 11.65
C SER A 182 16.64 -1.40 12.58
N MET A 183 15.78 -0.44 12.20
CA MET A 183 15.46 0.75 12.99
C MET A 183 14.36 0.47 14.02
N TYR A 184 13.16 0.12 13.54
CA TYR A 184 11.95 0.14 14.36
C TYR A 184 11.65 -1.20 15.05
N PHE A 185 12.43 -2.24 14.77
CA PHE A 185 12.21 -3.59 15.28
C PHE A 185 13.50 -4.23 15.82
N LYS A 186 13.33 -5.35 16.51
CA LYS A 186 14.42 -6.25 16.91
C LYS A 186 14.07 -7.67 16.52
N LYS A 187 15.04 -8.43 16.02
CA LYS A 187 14.87 -9.83 15.65
C LYS A 187 14.52 -10.67 16.90
N VAL A 188 13.55 -11.55 16.78
CA VAL A 188 13.08 -12.46 17.85
C VAL A 188 12.94 -13.89 17.32
N PRO A 189 12.97 -14.93 18.17
CA PRO A 189 12.71 -16.29 17.74
C PRO A 189 11.30 -16.44 17.16
N SER A 190 11.18 -17.05 15.98
CA SER A 190 9.89 -17.33 15.31
C SER A 190 9.01 -18.30 16.08
N SER A 191 9.55 -19.03 17.06
CA SER A 191 8.79 -19.82 18.04
C SER A 191 8.10 -18.99 19.13
N SER A 192 8.32 -17.67 19.18
CA SER A 192 7.90 -16.78 20.27
C SER A 192 7.02 -15.61 19.82
N LEU A 193 6.29 -15.77 18.72
CA LEU A 193 5.51 -14.71 18.07
C LEU A 193 4.48 -14.06 19.00
N LYS A 194 4.32 -12.74 18.86
CA LYS A 194 3.31 -11.93 19.55
C LYS A 194 2.62 -10.99 18.56
N PRO A 195 1.33 -10.67 18.76
CA PRO A 195 0.64 -9.65 17.99
C PRO A 195 1.49 -8.38 17.84
N GLY A 196 1.63 -7.89 16.61
CA GLY A 196 2.48 -6.73 16.30
C GLY A 196 3.87 -7.06 15.76
N ASP A 197 4.32 -8.32 15.81
CA ASP A 197 5.55 -8.73 15.13
C ASP A 197 5.36 -8.68 13.60
N VAL A 198 6.37 -8.18 12.87
CA VAL A 198 6.48 -8.32 11.42
C VAL A 198 7.31 -9.57 11.12
N LEU A 199 6.88 -10.38 10.16
CA LEU A 199 7.58 -11.59 9.73
C LEU A 199 8.06 -11.41 8.29
N VAL A 200 9.30 -11.83 8.04
CA VAL A 200 9.89 -11.95 6.70
C VAL A 200 9.98 -13.43 6.37
N LEU A 201 9.28 -13.84 5.31
CA LEU A 201 9.17 -15.24 4.90
C LEU A 201 10.12 -15.53 3.72
N ASN A 202 10.54 -16.80 3.62
CA ASN A 202 11.35 -17.39 2.55
C ASN A 202 12.61 -16.60 2.14
N GLY A 203 13.18 -15.83 3.08
CA GLY A 203 14.47 -15.14 2.89
C GLY A 203 14.39 -13.70 2.39
N GLY A 204 13.19 -13.14 2.24
CA GLY A 204 13.01 -11.75 1.80
C GLY A 204 11.81 -11.55 0.86
N ASP A 205 11.24 -12.63 0.34
CA ASP A 205 10.24 -12.59 -0.72
C ASP A 205 8.88 -12.03 -0.27
N HIS A 206 8.54 -12.18 1.00
CA HIS A 206 7.20 -11.84 1.52
C HIS A 206 7.24 -11.29 2.94
N GLY A 207 6.81 -10.04 3.10
CA GLY A 207 6.58 -9.39 4.39
C GLY A 207 5.13 -9.54 4.85
N VAL A 208 4.90 -9.99 6.08
CA VAL A 208 3.56 -10.15 6.67
C VAL A 208 3.53 -9.59 8.10
N TYR A 209 2.36 -9.13 8.55
CA TYR A 209 2.14 -8.65 9.91
C TYR A 209 1.41 -9.70 10.75
N TYR A 210 1.98 -10.13 11.87
CA TYR A 210 1.37 -11.15 12.72
C TYR A 210 0.30 -10.51 13.63
N LEU A 211 -0.96 -10.91 13.41
CA LEU A 211 -2.11 -10.43 14.19
C LEU A 211 -2.22 -11.15 15.54
N GLY A 212 -1.71 -12.37 15.65
CA GLY A 212 -1.95 -13.25 16.80
C GLY A 212 -2.86 -14.43 16.47
N GLY A 213 -2.89 -15.42 17.35
CA GLY A 213 -3.72 -16.61 17.17
C GLY A 213 -3.40 -17.46 15.93
N GLY A 214 -2.17 -17.38 15.41
CA GLY A 214 -1.79 -17.99 14.13
C GLY A 214 -2.24 -17.20 12.89
N LEU A 215 -2.87 -16.03 13.04
CA LEU A 215 -3.32 -15.20 11.92
C LEU A 215 -2.29 -14.13 11.54
N ILE A 216 -2.20 -13.86 10.25
CA ILE A 216 -1.40 -12.80 9.63
C ILE A 216 -2.28 -11.86 8.81
N PHE A 217 -1.82 -10.62 8.64
CA PHE A 217 -2.30 -9.67 7.66
C PHE A 217 -1.22 -9.45 6.60
N HIS A 218 -1.58 -9.55 5.32
CA HIS A 218 -0.65 -9.41 4.21
C HIS A 218 -1.35 -8.95 2.92
N LYS A 219 -0.55 -8.52 1.94
CA LYS A 219 -1.01 -8.41 0.55
C LYS A 219 -1.10 -9.82 -0.05
N LYS A 220 -2.14 -10.07 -0.83
CA LYS A 220 -2.23 -11.22 -1.72
C LYS A 220 -2.73 -10.82 -3.12
N SER A 221 -2.28 -11.54 -4.15
CA SER A 221 -2.44 -11.19 -5.56
C SER A 221 -3.60 -11.97 -6.19
N PHE A 222 -4.64 -11.29 -6.64
CA PHE A 222 -5.85 -11.92 -7.20
C PHE A 222 -6.22 -11.24 -8.52
N LEU A 223 -6.25 -11.93 -9.66
CA LEU A 223 -6.40 -11.29 -10.99
C LEU A 223 -5.32 -10.19 -11.20
N LYS A 224 -5.70 -9.10 -11.88
CA LYS A 224 -5.00 -7.80 -11.94
C LYS A 224 -5.23 -6.92 -10.70
N GLN A 225 -5.78 -7.49 -9.63
CA GLN A 225 -6.06 -6.83 -8.36
C GLN A 225 -5.13 -7.38 -7.28
N HIS A 226 -4.98 -6.62 -6.20
CA HIS A 226 -4.30 -7.04 -5.01
C HIS A 226 -5.20 -6.70 -3.84
N LEU A 227 -5.39 -7.63 -2.91
CA LEU A 227 -6.20 -7.38 -1.73
C LEU A 227 -5.38 -7.58 -0.48
N TYR A 228 -5.67 -6.77 0.52
CA TYR A 228 -5.16 -6.99 1.86
C TYR A 228 -6.03 -8.04 2.55
N ARG A 229 -5.41 -9.16 2.93
CA ARG A 229 -6.10 -10.35 3.43
C ARG A 229 -5.63 -10.69 4.83
N ILE A 230 -6.53 -11.38 5.54
CA ILE A 230 -6.21 -12.08 6.78
C ILE A 230 -6.21 -13.56 6.43
N ALA A 231 -5.12 -14.25 6.77
CA ALA A 231 -4.96 -15.68 6.55
C ALA A 231 -4.32 -16.31 7.79
N ARG A 232 -4.29 -17.63 7.86
CA ARG A 232 -3.37 -18.30 8.78
C ARG A 232 -1.93 -18.20 8.27
N LEU A 233 -0.97 -18.14 9.18
CA LEU A 233 0.45 -18.05 8.84
C LEU A 233 0.87 -19.19 7.89
N GLU A 234 0.51 -20.44 8.19
CA GLU A 234 0.85 -21.60 7.36
C GLU A 234 0.20 -21.59 5.96
N LYS A 235 -0.69 -20.61 5.69
CA LYS A 235 -1.40 -20.44 4.41
C LYS A 235 -1.02 -19.15 3.67
N ALA A 236 0.10 -18.51 4.02
CA ALA A 236 0.51 -17.23 3.43
C ALA A 236 0.63 -17.26 1.88
N TYR A 237 1.07 -18.38 1.32
CA TYR A 237 1.20 -18.61 -0.13
C TYR A 237 0.11 -19.51 -0.73
N TYR A 238 -0.69 -20.20 0.11
CA TYR A 238 -1.73 -21.11 -0.35
C TYR A 238 -2.84 -20.35 -1.08
N PRO A 239 -3.36 -20.81 -2.23
CA PRO A 239 -4.44 -20.14 -2.93
C PRO A 239 -5.75 -20.10 -2.10
N GLU A 240 -6.51 -19.01 -2.20
CA GLU A 240 -7.82 -18.87 -1.58
C GLU A 240 -8.94 -19.38 -2.51
N PRO A 241 -10.07 -19.84 -1.97
CA PRO A 241 -11.30 -19.95 -2.73
C PRO A 241 -11.63 -18.64 -3.45
N LEU A 242 -11.98 -18.74 -4.73
CA LEU A 242 -12.29 -17.62 -5.63
C LEU A 242 -11.08 -16.75 -6.04
N GLU A 243 -9.85 -17.16 -5.74
CA GLU A 243 -8.64 -16.63 -6.36
C GLU A 243 -8.59 -17.03 -7.84
N TRP A 244 -8.33 -16.05 -8.71
CA TRP A 244 -8.07 -16.32 -10.12
C TRP A 244 -6.70 -16.97 -10.28
N LYS A 245 -6.68 -18.08 -11.00
CA LYS A 245 -5.45 -18.70 -11.48
C LYS A 245 -5.19 -18.24 -12.92
N PRO A 246 -3.97 -17.75 -13.24
CA PRO A 246 -3.59 -17.45 -14.62
C PRO A 246 -3.72 -18.69 -15.50
N GLY A 247 -4.27 -18.49 -16.70
CA GLY A 247 -4.35 -19.52 -17.72
C GLY A 247 -2.97 -19.79 -18.35
N PRO A 248 -2.85 -20.86 -19.15
CA PRO A 248 -1.59 -21.25 -19.81
C PRO A 248 -1.06 -20.23 -20.83
N PHE A 249 -1.80 -19.15 -21.08
CA PHE A 249 -1.43 -18.06 -22.00
C PHE A 249 -1.11 -16.73 -21.28
N ASP A 250 -1.31 -16.63 -19.96
CA ASP A 250 -1.14 -15.37 -19.20
C ASP A 250 0.32 -15.12 -18.75
N GLY A 251 1.27 -15.87 -19.32
CA GLY A 251 2.66 -15.89 -18.88
C GLY A 251 2.87 -16.70 -17.60
N SER A 252 4.12 -17.07 -17.32
CA SER A 252 4.49 -17.85 -16.13
C SER A 252 4.38 -17.01 -14.85
N SER A 253 3.17 -16.88 -14.31
CA SER A 253 3.00 -16.51 -12.91
C SER A 253 3.48 -17.68 -12.03
N PRO A 254 4.45 -17.48 -11.13
CA PRO A 254 4.96 -18.56 -10.30
C PRO A 254 3.93 -19.05 -9.25
N PHE A 255 2.87 -18.28 -8.99
CA PHE A 255 1.94 -18.48 -7.86
C PHE A 255 0.75 -19.41 -8.16
N ASN A 256 0.92 -20.43 -9.01
CA ASN A 256 -0.16 -21.37 -9.34
C ASN A 256 -0.39 -22.45 -8.26
N ASP A 257 0.68 -22.76 -7.51
CA ASP A 257 0.76 -23.82 -6.51
C ASP A 257 0.94 -23.24 -5.09
N ALA A 258 0.73 -24.08 -4.09
CA ALA A 258 0.84 -23.70 -2.68
C ALA A 258 2.29 -23.87 -2.20
N ASP A 259 3.05 -22.78 -2.14
CA ASP A 259 4.40 -22.81 -1.58
C ASP A 259 4.40 -22.97 -0.05
N GLU A 260 5.39 -23.68 0.46
CA GLU A 260 5.61 -23.84 1.90
C GLU A 260 6.47 -22.69 2.47
N ILE A 261 6.49 -22.56 3.80
CA ILE A 261 7.30 -21.55 4.50
C ILE A 261 8.53 -22.24 5.08
N ASP A 262 9.60 -22.26 4.30
CA ASP A 262 10.88 -22.85 4.70
C ASP A 262 11.63 -21.99 5.72
N LYS A 263 11.46 -20.67 5.64
CA LYS A 263 12.19 -19.71 6.49
C LYS A 263 11.25 -18.63 7.01
N THR A 264 11.25 -18.43 8.33
CA THR A 264 10.54 -17.33 8.99
C THR A 264 11.51 -16.53 9.85
N GLU A 265 11.71 -15.25 9.53
CA GLU A 265 12.41 -14.31 10.40
C GLU A 265 11.39 -13.37 11.08
N ALA A 266 11.33 -13.39 12.40
CA ALA A 266 10.37 -12.58 13.17
C ALA A 266 11.04 -11.32 13.75
N TRP A 267 10.34 -10.20 13.67
CA TRP A 267 10.82 -8.88 14.06
C TRP A 267 9.78 -8.19 14.95
N ARG A 268 10.15 -7.92 16.20
CA ARG A 268 9.26 -7.32 17.20
C ARG A 268 9.49 -5.81 17.27
N PRO A 269 8.44 -4.96 17.30
CA PRO A 269 8.59 -3.53 17.50
C PRO A 269 9.48 -3.23 18.72
N SER A 270 10.48 -2.37 18.53
CA SER A 270 11.42 -1.98 19.58
C SER A 270 10.87 -0.85 20.47
N GLY A 271 9.92 -0.09 19.95
CA GLY A 271 9.47 1.19 20.54
C GLY A 271 10.43 2.34 20.27
N ALA A 272 11.46 2.15 19.44
CA ALA A 272 12.41 3.20 19.08
C ALA A 272 11.75 4.29 18.23
N THR A 273 12.11 5.53 18.53
CA THR A 273 11.76 6.71 17.71
C THR A 273 13.05 7.32 17.16
N TYR A 274 12.99 7.74 15.90
CA TYR A 274 14.13 8.34 15.20
C TYR A 274 13.77 9.77 14.78
N GLY A 275 14.51 10.75 15.30
CA GLY A 275 14.56 12.09 14.73
C GLY A 275 15.56 12.15 13.58
N PHE A 276 15.47 13.18 12.73
CA PHE A 276 16.33 13.34 11.55
C PHE A 276 17.84 13.33 11.86
N GLY A 277 18.21 13.74 13.08
CA GLY A 277 19.59 13.76 13.55
C GLY A 277 20.39 14.93 12.97
N ALA A 278 21.72 14.85 13.09
CA ALA A 278 22.60 15.76 12.39
C ALA A 278 22.70 15.38 10.91
N ALA A 279 22.56 16.37 10.04
CA ALA A 279 22.71 16.27 8.60
C ALA A 279 23.27 17.60 8.08
N THR A 280 24.08 17.54 7.02
CA THR A 280 24.53 18.74 6.31
C THR A 280 23.36 19.42 5.56
N PRO A 281 23.51 20.70 5.16
CA PRO A 281 22.51 21.37 4.32
C PRO A 281 22.26 20.63 2.99
N GLU A 282 23.28 19.98 2.43
CA GLU A 282 23.20 19.19 1.20
C GLU A 282 22.41 17.89 1.40
N GLU A 283 22.70 17.14 2.46
CA GLU A 283 21.93 15.93 2.82
C GLU A 283 20.47 16.26 3.12
N THR A 284 20.21 17.40 3.76
CA THR A 284 18.85 17.91 4.02
C THR A 284 18.12 18.21 2.71
N ALA A 285 18.76 18.93 1.78
CA ALA A 285 18.19 19.24 0.46
C ALA A 285 17.92 17.98 -0.38
N ARG A 286 18.79 16.95 -0.30
CA ARG A 286 18.54 15.63 -0.92
C ARG A 286 17.29 14.97 -0.33
N VAL A 287 17.15 14.95 0.99
CA VAL A 287 15.97 14.38 1.67
C VAL A 287 14.68 15.14 1.33
N ASP A 288 14.70 16.47 1.34
CA ASP A 288 13.56 17.30 0.91
C ASP A 288 13.15 17.02 -0.54
N THR A 289 14.11 16.64 -1.39
CA THR A 289 13.87 16.25 -2.78
C THR A 289 13.29 14.84 -2.88
N ILE A 290 13.74 13.89 -2.03
CA ILE A 290 13.16 12.55 -1.91
C ILE A 290 11.71 12.63 -1.39
N LEU A 291 11.42 13.53 -0.44
CA LEU A 291 10.07 13.80 0.06
C LEU A 291 9.17 14.46 -1.01
N PHE A 292 9.72 15.34 -1.84
CA PHE A 292 8.98 15.87 -2.99
C PHE A 292 8.64 14.78 -4.02
N LEU A 293 9.60 13.93 -4.38
CA LEU A 293 9.39 12.78 -5.28
C LEU A 293 8.36 11.81 -4.71
N THR A 294 8.47 11.50 -3.41
CA THR A 294 7.53 10.69 -2.62
C THR A 294 6.09 11.17 -2.78
N GLU A 295 5.79 12.44 -2.48
CA GLU A 295 4.42 12.95 -2.48
C GLU A 295 3.79 13.01 -3.88
N ASN A 296 4.61 13.10 -4.93
CA ASN A 296 4.13 13.00 -6.32
C ASN A 296 3.88 11.54 -6.71
N ILE A 297 4.86 10.65 -6.54
CA ILE A 297 4.77 9.23 -6.97
C ILE A 297 3.69 8.48 -6.17
N GLU A 298 3.69 8.57 -4.83
CA GLU A 298 2.79 7.78 -3.97
C GLU A 298 1.31 8.24 -4.05
N ARG A 299 1.05 9.44 -4.60
CA ARG A 299 -0.30 9.95 -4.87
C ARG A 299 -0.76 9.78 -6.32
N GLN A 300 0.15 9.86 -7.30
CA GLN A 300 -0.19 9.81 -8.74
C GLN A 300 -0.02 8.42 -9.37
N ALA A 301 0.65 7.47 -8.70
CA ALA A 301 0.76 6.08 -9.15
C ALA A 301 -0.56 5.29 -9.37
N PRO A 302 -1.75 5.61 -8.79
CA PRO A 302 -2.93 4.76 -8.98
C PRO A 302 -3.65 4.95 -10.33
N ARG A 303 -3.05 4.41 -11.40
CA ARG A 303 -3.67 3.68 -12.55
C ARG A 303 -3.76 4.24 -13.98
N TRP A 304 -3.46 5.48 -14.34
CA TRP A 304 -3.76 5.91 -15.74
C TRP A 304 -2.91 7.02 -16.36
N ALA A 305 -1.96 7.58 -15.62
CA ALA A 305 -1.22 8.75 -16.07
C ALA A 305 0.13 8.98 -15.36
N LEU A 306 0.74 8.02 -14.65
CA LEU A 306 2.06 8.28 -14.02
C LEU A 306 3.09 8.61 -15.10
N ALA A 307 3.07 7.87 -16.20
CA ALA A 307 3.92 8.15 -17.35
C ALA A 307 3.57 9.49 -18.04
N LYS A 308 2.33 9.99 -17.94
CA LYS A 308 1.90 11.25 -18.57
C LYS A 308 2.17 12.48 -17.71
N GLU A 309 1.94 12.38 -16.40
CA GLU A 309 2.10 13.46 -15.42
C GLU A 309 3.55 13.60 -14.96
N LEU A 310 4.25 12.49 -14.74
CA LEU A 310 5.65 12.50 -14.30
C LEU A 310 6.64 12.22 -15.44
N GLY A 311 6.21 11.57 -16.53
CA GLY A 311 7.09 11.33 -17.69
C GLY A 311 8.05 10.16 -17.52
N TYR A 312 8.55 9.64 -18.64
CA TYR A 312 9.62 8.65 -18.62
C TYR A 312 10.95 9.23 -18.09
N PHE A 313 11.14 10.56 -18.14
CA PHE A 313 12.31 11.19 -17.52
C PHE A 313 12.38 10.97 -16.01
N THR A 314 11.26 10.75 -15.31
CA THR A 314 11.26 10.48 -13.87
C THR A 314 11.90 9.14 -13.54
N GLU A 315 11.63 8.08 -14.32
CA GLU A 315 12.29 6.77 -14.13
C GLU A 315 13.80 6.90 -14.34
N ARG A 316 14.23 7.55 -15.43
CA ARG A 316 15.65 7.80 -15.71
C ARG A 316 16.33 8.69 -14.69
N LEU A 317 15.63 9.70 -14.19
CA LEU A 317 16.13 10.58 -13.15
C LEU A 317 16.30 9.81 -11.83
N LEU A 318 15.33 9.00 -11.42
CA LEU A 318 15.41 8.18 -10.21
C LEU A 318 16.61 7.22 -10.26
N GLU A 319 16.84 6.54 -11.38
CA GLU A 319 18.06 5.74 -11.61
C GLU A 319 19.35 6.55 -11.40
N ASN A 320 19.43 7.75 -12.01
CA ASN A 320 20.59 8.60 -11.87
C ASN A 320 20.78 9.10 -10.42
N LEU A 321 19.70 9.43 -9.70
CA LEU A 321 19.77 9.90 -8.32
C LEU A 321 20.14 8.77 -7.34
N VAL A 322 19.66 7.54 -7.54
CA VAL A 322 20.12 6.36 -6.78
C VAL A 322 21.62 6.17 -6.95
N SER A 323 22.11 6.19 -8.21
CA SER A 323 23.54 6.03 -8.49
C SER A 323 24.40 7.17 -7.91
N ASP A 324 23.94 8.42 -7.98
CA ASP A 324 24.71 9.58 -7.52
C ASP A 324 24.72 9.72 -6.00
N TRP A 325 23.59 9.43 -5.34
CA TRP A 325 23.41 9.64 -3.91
C TRP A 325 23.72 8.39 -3.06
N GLY A 326 24.35 7.36 -3.65
CA GLY A 326 24.75 6.11 -2.98
C GLY A 326 25.61 6.26 -1.72
N ALA A 327 26.20 7.43 -1.48
CA ALA A 327 26.84 7.77 -0.21
C ALA A 327 25.84 7.85 0.97
N LEU A 328 24.59 8.30 0.75
CA LEU A 328 23.55 8.33 1.78
C LEU A 328 23.21 6.93 2.29
N GLY A 329 23.16 5.93 1.39
CA GLY A 329 22.97 4.51 1.74
C GLY A 329 24.10 3.93 2.60
N LYS A 330 25.25 4.61 2.68
CA LYS A 330 26.39 4.24 3.52
C LYS A 330 26.51 5.11 4.79
N SER A 331 25.60 6.07 4.99
CA SER A 331 25.63 6.97 6.15
C SER A 331 25.53 6.20 7.48
N SER A 332 26.18 6.73 8.51
CA SER A 332 25.99 6.29 9.90
C SER A 332 24.68 6.82 10.50
N ASN A 333 24.07 7.84 9.90
CA ASN A 333 22.73 8.29 10.26
C ASN A 333 21.68 7.34 9.66
N PRO A 334 20.93 6.57 10.48
CA PRO A 334 19.98 5.59 9.97
C PRO A 334 18.78 6.22 9.25
N VAL A 335 18.46 7.49 9.53
CA VAL A 335 17.36 8.20 8.86
C VAL A 335 17.76 8.63 7.44
N LEU A 336 18.99 9.13 7.25
CA LEU A 336 19.51 9.42 5.91
C LEU A 336 19.58 8.15 5.05
N LYS A 337 19.99 7.03 5.66
CA LYS A 337 19.99 5.71 5.02
C LYS A 337 18.58 5.24 4.65
N ALA A 338 17.59 5.41 5.53
CA ALA A 338 16.20 5.10 5.23
C ALA A 338 15.63 5.93 4.08
N TYR A 339 15.96 7.23 4.00
CA TYR A 339 15.56 8.06 2.85
C TYR A 339 16.22 7.62 1.54
N TYR A 340 17.49 7.20 1.57
CA TYR A 340 18.14 6.62 0.41
C TYR A 340 17.46 5.33 -0.08
N HIS A 341 17.16 4.38 0.82
CA HIS A 341 16.46 3.16 0.40
C HIS A 341 15.00 3.44 -0.01
N ARG A 342 14.35 4.50 0.50
CA ARG A 342 13.09 5.02 -0.04
C ARG A 342 13.23 5.47 -1.49
N LEU A 343 14.33 6.12 -1.87
CA LEU A 343 14.60 6.51 -3.25
C LEU A 343 14.74 5.30 -4.19
N GLU A 344 15.41 4.23 -3.72
CA GLU A 344 15.49 2.95 -4.44
C GLU A 344 14.09 2.33 -4.65
N SER A 345 13.26 2.29 -3.60
CA SER A 345 11.86 1.84 -3.72
C SER A 345 11.01 2.69 -4.68
N LEU A 346 11.25 4.01 -4.73
CA LEU A 346 10.54 4.92 -5.66
C LEU A 346 10.95 4.71 -7.12
N ARG A 347 12.24 4.43 -7.37
CA ARG A 347 12.73 4.00 -8.69
C ARG A 347 12.02 2.74 -9.15
N ASP A 348 12.00 1.70 -8.30
CA ASP A 348 11.38 0.41 -8.61
C ASP A 348 9.87 0.57 -8.85
N GLN A 349 9.20 1.42 -8.07
CA GLN A 349 7.80 1.78 -8.27
C GLN A 349 7.56 2.50 -9.60
N ALA A 350 8.39 3.48 -9.96
CA ALA A 350 8.23 4.25 -11.19
C ALA A 350 8.42 3.37 -12.43
N ASN A 351 9.45 2.51 -12.44
CA ASN A 351 9.65 1.51 -13.50
C ASN A 351 8.42 0.59 -13.63
N GLN A 352 8.00 -0.08 -12.55
CA GLN A 352 6.83 -0.98 -12.56
C GLN A 352 5.55 -0.28 -13.01
N SER A 353 5.31 0.96 -12.55
CA SER A 353 4.15 1.75 -12.96
C SER A 353 4.16 2.08 -14.46
N ILE A 354 5.29 2.53 -15.02
CA ILE A 354 5.39 2.89 -16.44
C ILE A 354 5.32 1.66 -17.34
N GLU A 355 6.01 0.56 -16.98
CA GLU A 355 5.95 -0.69 -17.74
C GLU A 355 4.53 -1.28 -17.79
N VAL A 356 3.81 -1.27 -16.65
CA VAL A 356 2.42 -1.74 -16.60
C VAL A 356 1.47 -0.79 -17.34
N GLU A 357 1.65 0.54 -17.21
CA GLU A 357 0.79 1.54 -17.87
C GLU A 357 0.94 1.51 -19.40
N LEU A 358 2.18 1.42 -19.91
CA LEU A 358 2.47 1.66 -21.33
C LEU A 358 2.99 0.45 -22.10
N LEU A 359 3.65 -0.52 -21.46
CA LEU A 359 4.39 -1.60 -22.11
C LEU A 359 3.85 -3.00 -21.78
N SER A 360 2.62 -3.09 -21.27
CA SER A 360 2.00 -4.34 -20.79
C SER A 360 1.47 -5.28 -21.90
N SER A 361 1.80 -5.05 -23.17
CA SER A 361 1.46 -5.95 -24.28
C SER A 361 2.67 -6.19 -25.21
N PRO A 362 2.78 -7.36 -25.87
CA PRO A 362 3.88 -7.63 -26.81
C PRO A 362 3.97 -6.61 -27.96
N HIS A 363 2.83 -6.07 -28.40
CA HIS A 363 2.80 -5.00 -29.41
C HIS A 363 3.42 -3.71 -28.86
N ALA A 364 3.04 -3.28 -27.64
CA ALA A 364 3.63 -2.11 -27.01
C ALA A 364 5.13 -2.29 -26.73
N GLN A 365 5.55 -3.47 -26.28
CA GLN A 365 6.97 -3.82 -26.10
C GLN A 365 7.76 -3.69 -27.40
N SER A 366 7.22 -4.19 -28.52
CA SER A 366 7.85 -4.06 -29.85
C SER A 366 8.00 -2.60 -30.34
N ASN A 367 7.28 -1.66 -29.73
CA ASN A 367 7.31 -0.23 -30.07
C ASN A 367 7.72 0.67 -28.87
N ALA A 368 8.35 0.07 -27.83
CA ALA A 368 8.55 0.72 -26.54
C ALA A 368 9.28 2.07 -26.65
N TYR A 369 10.33 2.16 -27.48
CA TYR A 369 11.10 3.39 -27.70
C TYR A 369 10.20 4.59 -28.09
N ASN A 370 9.32 4.41 -29.09
CA ASN A 370 8.46 5.49 -29.57
C ASN A 370 7.38 5.87 -28.54
N ILE A 371 6.85 4.87 -27.82
CA ILE A 371 5.86 5.07 -26.76
C ILE A 371 6.47 5.89 -25.60
N LEU A 372 7.63 5.47 -25.10
CA LEU A 372 8.34 6.16 -24.01
C LEU A 372 8.81 7.56 -24.42
N LYS A 373 9.25 7.74 -25.67
CA LYS A 373 9.64 9.05 -26.22
C LYS A 373 8.47 10.02 -26.33
N ALA A 374 7.27 9.54 -26.65
CA ALA A 374 6.05 10.36 -26.70
C ALA A 374 5.62 10.88 -25.31
N VAL A 375 6.07 10.23 -24.22
CA VAL A 375 5.82 10.64 -22.83
C VAL A 375 7.10 11.05 -22.09
N TRP A 376 8.14 11.47 -22.81
CA TRP A 376 9.46 11.71 -22.21
C TRP A 376 9.45 12.71 -21.06
N LEU A 377 9.11 13.97 -21.35
CA LEU A 377 9.25 15.09 -20.43
C LEU A 377 7.99 15.98 -20.43
N PRO A 378 7.04 15.79 -19.49
CA PRO A 378 5.91 16.69 -19.34
C PRO A 378 6.38 18.08 -18.88
N ARG A 379 5.94 19.14 -19.55
CA ARG A 379 6.32 20.53 -19.22
C ARG A 379 5.39 21.17 -18.18
N ASN A 380 5.20 20.49 -17.05
CA ASN A 380 4.29 20.90 -15.96
C ASN A 380 5.03 21.49 -14.75
N ALA A 381 4.33 21.69 -13.63
CA ALA A 381 4.92 22.23 -12.40
C ALA A 381 5.93 21.27 -11.76
N TYR A 382 5.63 19.96 -11.78
CA TYR A 382 6.49 18.91 -11.22
C TYR A 382 7.89 18.93 -11.84
N SER A 383 7.99 18.90 -13.17
CA SER A 383 9.27 18.88 -13.90
C SER A 383 10.11 20.13 -13.65
N ARG A 384 9.48 21.30 -13.49
CA ARG A 384 10.16 22.55 -13.12
C ARG A 384 10.70 22.49 -11.70
N GLU A 385 9.88 22.03 -10.75
CA GLU A 385 10.26 22.01 -9.35
C GLU A 385 11.37 20.98 -9.07
N ILE A 386 11.30 19.78 -9.65
CA ILE A 386 12.37 18.78 -9.47
C ILE A 386 13.69 19.27 -10.08
N VAL A 387 13.67 19.88 -11.27
CA VAL A 387 14.89 20.46 -11.88
C VAL A 387 15.41 21.63 -11.04
N GLY A 388 14.55 22.53 -10.55
CA GLY A 388 14.95 23.65 -9.67
C GLY A 388 15.59 23.17 -8.36
N ARG A 389 15.02 22.15 -7.70
CA ARG A 389 15.58 21.50 -6.51
C ARG A 389 16.96 20.90 -6.78
N LEU A 390 17.12 20.20 -7.90
CA LEU A 390 18.39 19.59 -8.27
C LEU A 390 19.45 20.63 -8.68
N LEU A 391 19.08 21.67 -9.43
CA LEU A 391 19.98 22.80 -9.74
C LEU A 391 20.54 23.41 -8.45
N LYS A 392 19.69 23.66 -7.44
CA LYS A 392 20.12 24.13 -6.12
C LYS A 392 21.09 23.16 -5.42
N ILE A 393 20.85 21.84 -5.48
CA ILE A 393 21.73 20.82 -4.89
C ILE A 393 23.11 20.82 -5.55
N TYR A 394 23.20 20.96 -6.88
CA TYR A 394 24.47 20.99 -7.62
C TYR A 394 25.08 22.41 -7.76
N GLY A 395 24.65 23.37 -6.94
CA GLY A 395 25.23 24.72 -6.88
C GLY A 395 25.02 25.55 -8.16
N LYS A 396 23.92 25.32 -8.89
CA LYS A 396 23.58 25.98 -10.15
C LYS A 396 22.51 27.06 -9.95
N ASP A 397 22.40 27.98 -10.90
CA ASP A 397 21.31 28.94 -10.93
C ASP A 397 19.96 28.21 -11.13
N GLN A 398 19.00 28.51 -10.25
CA GLN A 398 17.63 27.99 -10.34
C GLN A 398 16.85 28.67 -11.49
N GLY A 399 17.24 29.87 -11.92
CA GLY A 399 16.72 30.52 -13.12
C GLY A 399 17.01 29.73 -14.41
N ALA A 400 18.02 28.86 -14.42
CA ALA A 400 18.34 27.98 -15.53
C ALA A 400 17.36 26.79 -15.72
N ALA A 401 16.30 26.66 -14.92
CA ALA A 401 15.39 25.50 -14.95
C ALA A 401 14.79 25.21 -16.34
N GLU A 402 14.24 26.21 -17.04
CA GLU A 402 13.64 26.00 -18.37
C GLU A 402 14.69 25.66 -19.44
N LYS A 403 15.88 26.29 -19.38
CA LYS A 403 17.01 25.96 -20.27
C LYS A 403 17.50 24.53 -20.04
N THR A 404 17.50 24.08 -18.79
CA THR A 404 17.89 22.73 -18.38
C THR A 404 16.86 21.71 -18.85
N LEU A 405 15.55 21.99 -18.68
CA LEU A 405 14.48 21.18 -19.22
C LEU A 405 14.58 21.04 -20.75
N ASN A 406 14.89 22.12 -21.48
CA ASN A 406 15.13 22.05 -22.93
C ASN A 406 16.31 21.13 -23.30
N ALA A 407 17.38 21.10 -22.50
CA ALA A 407 18.52 20.21 -22.71
C ALA A 407 18.18 18.73 -22.42
N ILE A 408 17.32 18.47 -21.43
CA ILE A 408 16.80 17.12 -21.11
C ILE A 408 15.89 16.63 -22.24
N ASP A 409 14.96 17.48 -22.71
CA ASP A 409 14.00 17.17 -23.79
C ASP A 409 14.72 16.77 -25.09
N ALA A 410 15.77 17.52 -25.44
CA ALA A 410 16.58 17.27 -26.63
C ALA A 410 17.44 15.99 -26.56
N LYS A 411 17.52 15.31 -25.40
CA LYS A 411 18.39 14.14 -25.16
C LYS A 411 17.66 13.00 -24.45
N PHE A 412 16.63 12.45 -25.10
CA PHE A 412 15.88 11.27 -24.66
C PHE A 412 16.77 10.09 -24.18
N GLU A 413 17.88 9.83 -24.88
CA GLU A 413 18.80 8.72 -24.58
C GLU A 413 19.89 9.09 -23.56
N GLY A 414 19.96 10.35 -23.13
CA GLY A 414 20.94 10.86 -22.18
C GLY A 414 20.42 10.82 -20.73
N SER A 415 21.35 10.99 -19.79
CA SER A 415 21.03 11.23 -18.37
C SER A 415 20.38 12.62 -18.19
N PRO A 416 19.15 12.72 -17.64
CA PRO A 416 18.58 13.98 -17.22
C PRO A 416 19.45 14.68 -16.17
N LEU A 417 20.05 13.90 -15.26
CA LEU A 417 20.89 14.43 -14.18
C LEU A 417 22.16 15.10 -14.71
N ASP A 418 22.75 14.58 -15.78
CA ASP A 418 23.94 15.18 -16.40
C ASP A 418 23.61 16.54 -17.02
N GLN A 419 22.39 16.73 -17.53
CA GLN A 419 21.98 18.05 -18.06
C GLN A 419 21.81 19.07 -16.92
N VAL A 420 21.34 18.64 -15.75
CA VAL A 420 21.29 19.49 -14.54
C VAL A 420 22.70 19.86 -14.08
N LYS A 421 23.63 18.89 -13.99
CA LYS A 421 25.02 19.12 -13.59
C LYS A 421 25.79 19.98 -14.59
N ALA A 422 25.46 19.87 -15.88
CA ALA A 422 26.02 20.67 -16.97
C ALA A 422 25.35 22.05 -17.14
N ALA A 423 24.32 22.39 -16.34
CA ALA A 423 23.72 23.71 -16.38
C ALA A 423 24.77 24.79 -16.08
N GLY A 424 24.66 25.92 -16.77
CA GLY A 424 25.50 27.10 -16.50
C GLY A 424 25.17 27.70 -15.14
N ASN A 425 26.11 28.48 -14.62
CA ASN A 425 25.88 29.39 -13.51
C ASN A 425 25.31 30.72 -14.01
#